data_AF-A0A358D9G2-F1
#
_entry.id   AF-A0A358D9G2-F1
#
_cell.length_a   1.000
_cell.length_b   1.000
_cell.length_c   1.000
_cell.angle_alpha   90.00
_cell.angle_beta   90.00
_cell.angle_gamma   90.00
#
_symmetry.space_group_name_H-M   'P 1'
#
loop_
_entity.id
_entity.type
_entity.pdbx_description
1 polymer ?
#
loop_
_entity_poly.entity_id
_entity_poly.type
_entity_poly.pdbx_seq_one_letter_code
_entity_poly.pdbx_strand_id
1 'polypeptide(L)'
;MIESWSAAIAPFTVAVLALILPGAVIVAAGWGIRNAKTLLLVPATSAAVIAAAAVLAPLVGMRWSFLPVLALTILIGAVAFGLRRLARGLASPADTPHLVWWTVGALATAFVVISAQLVWAFADPDNIAQRFDNIVHLNSVRYAVETANASAFNIGATSDIAFYPNAWHALASLVSVTTSATVPVAVNVANIAVSALLWPASVTGLALTLAGERAAVAVSAAVLS
;
A
#
# COMPACT_ATOMS: atom_id res chain seq x y z
N MET A 1 16.54 4.80 -23.14
CA MET A 1 15.72 6.01 -23.38
C MET A 1 15.51 6.63 -22.02
N ILE A 2 15.58 7.95 -21.89
CA ILE A 2 15.17 8.63 -20.65
C ILE A 2 13.65 8.48 -20.56
N GLU A 3 13.15 7.69 -19.62
CA GLU A 3 11.69 7.62 -19.42
C GLU A 3 11.22 8.90 -18.75
N SER A 4 10.39 9.67 -19.44
CA SER A 4 9.75 10.83 -18.83
C SER A 4 8.80 10.37 -17.73
N TRP A 5 8.65 11.15 -16.65
CA TRP A 5 7.71 10.87 -15.56
C TRP A 5 6.26 10.61 -16.02
N SER A 6 5.89 11.02 -17.22
CA SER A 6 4.62 10.66 -17.85
C SER A 6 4.44 9.14 -18.03
N ALA A 7 5.51 8.42 -18.37
CA ALA A 7 5.49 6.95 -18.48
C ALA A 7 5.25 6.29 -17.12
N ALA A 8 5.68 6.93 -16.03
CA ALA A 8 5.48 6.46 -14.67
C ALA A 8 4.05 6.71 -14.12
N ILE A 9 3.19 7.47 -14.80
CA ILE A 9 1.82 7.77 -14.33
C ILE A 9 0.98 6.50 -14.18
N ALA A 10 1.00 5.61 -15.19
CA ALA A 10 0.26 4.36 -15.16
C ALA A 10 0.74 3.42 -14.01
N PRO A 11 2.04 3.09 -13.89
CA PRO A 11 2.52 2.26 -12.78
C PRO A 11 2.32 2.92 -11.41
N PHE A 12 2.44 4.25 -11.30
CA PHE A 12 2.12 4.96 -10.05
C PHE A 12 0.64 4.86 -9.68
N THR A 13 -0.25 5.02 -10.66
CA THR A 13 -1.70 4.86 -10.46
C THR A 13 -2.01 3.45 -9.96
N VAL A 14 -1.39 2.41 -10.56
CA VAL A 14 -1.56 1.03 -10.09
C VAL A 14 -1.04 0.85 -8.66
N ALA A 15 0.11 1.42 -8.30
CA ALA A 15 0.64 1.34 -6.94
C ALA A 15 -0.32 1.98 -5.92
N VAL A 16 -0.83 3.16 -6.22
CA VAL A 16 -1.81 3.88 -5.37
C VAL A 16 -3.11 3.09 -5.25
N LEU A 17 -3.67 2.60 -6.36
CA LEU A 17 -4.91 1.81 -6.34
C LEU A 17 -4.72 0.47 -5.61
N ALA A 18 -3.56 -0.18 -5.76
CA ALA A 18 -3.24 -1.39 -5.02
C ALA A 18 -3.19 -1.14 -3.51
N LEU A 19 -2.73 0.04 -3.07
CA LEU A 19 -2.74 0.44 -1.67
C LEU A 19 -4.09 0.96 -1.18
N ILE A 20 -5.01 1.40 -2.05
CA ILE A 20 -6.31 1.92 -1.62
C ILE A 20 -7.42 0.87 -1.71
N LEU A 21 -7.59 0.22 -2.86
CA LEU A 21 -8.81 -0.52 -3.17
C LEU A 21 -9.06 -1.73 -2.25
N PRO A 22 -8.07 -2.62 -2.00
CA PRO A 22 -8.30 -3.80 -1.16
C PRO A 22 -8.76 -3.43 0.26
N GLY A 23 -8.02 -2.51 0.89
CA GLY A 23 -8.31 -2.02 2.23
C GLY A 23 -9.62 -1.24 2.29
N ALA A 24 -9.93 -0.41 1.28
CA ALA A 24 -11.18 0.34 1.24
C ALA A 24 -12.40 -0.58 1.22
N VAL A 25 -12.35 -1.66 0.42
CA VAL A 25 -13.41 -2.67 0.37
C VAL A 25 -13.58 -3.35 1.73
N ILE A 26 -12.48 -3.81 2.34
CA ILE A 26 -12.53 -4.53 3.62
C ILE A 26 -13.01 -3.63 4.77
N VAL A 27 -12.47 -2.41 4.86
CA VAL A 27 -12.83 -1.44 5.91
C VAL A 27 -14.29 -1.02 5.76
N ALA A 28 -14.74 -0.71 4.53
CA ALA A 28 -16.13 -0.35 4.29
C ALA A 28 -17.10 -1.50 4.59
N ALA A 29 -16.72 -2.74 4.28
CA ALA A 29 -17.51 -3.93 4.58
C ALA A 29 -17.66 -4.15 6.10
N GLY A 30 -16.55 -4.08 6.86
CA GLY A 30 -16.51 -4.37 8.29
C GLY A 30 -16.99 -3.25 9.21
N TRP A 31 -16.61 -2.00 8.92
CA TRP A 31 -16.85 -0.85 9.80
C TRP A 31 -17.73 0.23 9.16
N GLY A 32 -17.93 0.17 7.84
CA GLY A 32 -18.61 1.22 7.09
C GLY A 32 -17.73 2.45 6.87
N ILE A 33 -18.24 3.40 6.09
CA ILE A 33 -17.49 4.61 5.69
C ILE A 33 -17.72 5.83 6.60
N ARG A 34 -18.52 5.66 7.67
CA ARG A 34 -18.92 6.77 8.55
C ARG A 34 -17.85 7.15 9.58
N ASN A 35 -16.86 6.28 9.76
CA ASN A 35 -15.74 6.49 10.67
C ASN A 35 -14.46 6.66 9.82
N ALA A 36 -14.12 7.90 9.51
CA ALA A 36 -12.91 8.32 8.82
C ALA A 36 -11.63 7.84 9.50
N LYS A 37 -11.62 7.63 10.83
CA LYS A 37 -10.44 7.06 11.51
C LYS A 37 -10.17 5.63 11.04
N THR A 38 -11.21 4.83 10.83
CA THR A 38 -11.03 3.48 10.25
C THR A 38 -10.52 3.51 8.82
N LEU A 39 -10.81 4.58 8.06
CA LEU A 39 -10.28 4.76 6.71
C LEU A 39 -8.75 4.99 6.69
N LEU A 40 -8.15 5.43 7.80
CA LEU A 40 -6.69 5.54 7.93
C LEU A 40 -6.00 4.17 7.90
N LEU A 41 -6.74 3.09 8.19
CA LEU A 41 -6.23 1.71 8.09
C LEU A 41 -6.23 1.18 6.66
N VAL A 42 -6.83 1.88 5.70
CA VAL A 42 -7.00 1.39 4.32
C VAL A 42 -5.64 1.01 3.69
N PRO A 43 -4.61 1.87 3.67
CA PRO A 43 -3.33 1.52 3.07
C PRO A 43 -2.66 0.32 3.73
N ALA A 44 -2.63 0.29 5.06
CA ALA A 44 -2.02 -0.80 5.82
C ALA A 44 -2.76 -2.13 5.60
N THR A 45 -4.09 -2.10 5.54
CA THR A 45 -4.92 -3.27 5.25
C THR A 45 -4.63 -3.79 3.84
N SER A 46 -4.52 -2.90 2.84
CA SER A 46 -4.18 -3.31 1.48
C SER A 46 -2.79 -3.95 1.40
N ALA A 47 -1.79 -3.37 2.06
CA ALA A 47 -0.44 -3.95 2.11
C ALA A 47 -0.45 -5.35 2.74
N ALA A 48 -1.23 -5.56 3.80
CA ALA A 48 -1.39 -6.87 4.43
C ALA A 48 -2.06 -7.88 3.48
N VAL A 49 -3.10 -7.47 2.75
CA VAL A 49 -3.76 -8.32 1.76
C VAL A 49 -2.81 -8.69 0.62
N ILE A 50 -2.04 -7.73 0.10
CA ILE A 50 -1.05 -7.96 -0.96
C ILE A 50 0.01 -8.96 -0.48
N ALA A 51 0.56 -8.77 0.72
CA ALA A 51 1.56 -9.67 1.30
C ALA A 51 1.01 -11.09 1.49
N ALA A 52 -0.19 -11.22 2.05
CA ALA A 52 -0.85 -12.51 2.27
C ALA A 52 -1.22 -13.20 0.95
N ALA A 53 -1.80 -12.47 0.00
CA ALA A 53 -2.14 -12.99 -1.32
C ALA A 53 -0.90 -13.54 -2.04
N ALA A 54 0.25 -12.86 -1.92
CA ALA A 54 1.50 -13.30 -2.50
C ALA A 54 2.02 -14.60 -1.90
N VAL A 55 1.80 -14.84 -0.61
CA VAL A 55 2.14 -16.10 0.05
C VAL A 55 1.15 -17.21 -0.32
N LEU A 56 -0.13 -16.91 -0.40
CA LEU A 56 -1.19 -17.91 -0.65
C LEU A 56 -1.29 -18.34 -2.13
N ALA A 57 -1.01 -17.43 -3.07
CA ALA A 57 -1.14 -17.70 -4.51
C ALA A 57 -0.45 -18.99 -4.98
N PRO A 58 0.85 -19.22 -4.72
CA PRO A 58 1.52 -20.44 -5.17
C PRO A 58 0.98 -21.71 -4.49
N LEU A 59 0.44 -21.63 -3.26
CA LEU A 59 -0.12 -22.78 -2.54
C LEU A 59 -1.38 -23.34 -3.22
N VAL A 60 -2.08 -22.50 -3.99
CA VAL A 60 -3.27 -22.88 -4.77
C VAL A 60 -3.00 -22.90 -6.28
N GLY A 61 -1.73 -22.91 -6.68
CA GLY A 61 -1.32 -22.98 -8.09
C GLY A 61 -1.57 -21.71 -8.91
N MET A 62 -1.81 -20.56 -8.27
CA MET A 62 -2.02 -19.29 -8.97
C MET A 62 -0.70 -18.56 -9.22
N ARG A 63 -0.57 -18.03 -10.44
CA ARG A 63 0.51 -17.09 -10.80
C ARG A 63 0.30 -15.73 -10.14
N TRP A 64 1.39 -15.12 -9.70
CA TRP A 64 1.37 -13.78 -9.12
C TRP A 64 0.84 -12.76 -10.13
N SER A 65 -0.24 -12.09 -9.75
CA SER A 65 -1.00 -11.12 -10.54
C SER A 65 -1.99 -10.40 -9.63
N PHE A 66 -2.86 -9.55 -10.18
CA PHE A 66 -3.92 -8.91 -9.41
C PHE A 66 -5.02 -9.88 -8.95
N LEU A 67 -5.14 -11.06 -9.57
CA LEU A 67 -6.23 -12.00 -9.30
C LEU A 67 -6.20 -12.59 -7.87
N PRO A 68 -5.07 -13.12 -7.34
CA PRO A 68 -4.97 -13.52 -5.93
C PRO A 68 -5.32 -12.41 -4.94
N VAL A 69 -4.92 -11.17 -5.23
CA VAL A 69 -5.21 -10.00 -4.39
C VAL A 69 -6.72 -9.73 -4.36
N LEU A 70 -7.37 -9.73 -5.53
CA LEU A 70 -8.81 -9.55 -5.65
C LEU A 70 -9.59 -10.66 -4.93
N ALA A 71 -9.22 -11.92 -5.16
CA ALA A 71 -9.87 -13.07 -4.54
C ALA A 71 -9.79 -13.00 -3.00
N LEU A 72 -8.61 -12.70 -2.46
CA LEU A 72 -8.42 -12.56 -1.01
C LEU A 72 -9.16 -11.34 -0.45
N THR A 73 -9.19 -10.23 -1.19
CA THR A 73 -9.97 -9.03 -0.81
C THR A 73 -11.46 -9.36 -0.68
N ILE A 74 -12.04 -10.05 -1.67
CA ILE A 74 -13.45 -10.43 -1.66
C ILE A 74 -13.74 -11.36 -0.48
N LEU A 75 -12.88 -12.35 -0.23
CA LEU A 75 -13.02 -13.27 0.89
C LEU A 75 -13.02 -12.54 2.24
N ILE A 76 -12.00 -11.72 2.50
CA ILE A 76 -11.88 -10.97 3.77
C ILE A 76 -13.03 -9.95 3.89
N GLY A 77 -13.38 -9.27 2.81
CA GLY A 77 -14.51 -8.33 2.78
C GLY A 77 -15.84 -9.00 3.11
N ALA A 78 -16.10 -10.20 2.57
CA ALA A 78 -17.30 -10.98 2.88
C ALA A 78 -17.36 -11.39 4.36
N VAL A 79 -16.22 -11.84 4.91
CA VAL A 79 -16.11 -12.16 6.35
C VAL A 79 -16.34 -10.92 7.20
N ALA A 80 -15.68 -9.81 6.90
CA ALA A 80 -15.84 -8.54 7.62
C ALA A 80 -17.30 -8.06 7.60
N PHE A 81 -17.97 -8.15 6.44
CA PHE A 81 -19.39 -7.83 6.30
C PHE A 81 -20.27 -8.76 7.14
N GLY A 82 -20.02 -10.07 7.11
CA GLY A 82 -20.74 -11.05 7.92
C GLY A 82 -20.64 -10.76 9.41
N LEU A 83 -19.42 -10.51 9.91
CA LEU A 83 -19.16 -10.15 11.30
C LEU A 83 -19.87 -8.85 11.69
N ARG A 84 -19.83 -7.83 10.85
CA ARG A 84 -20.58 -6.58 11.06
C ARG A 84 -22.09 -6.82 11.18
N ARG A 85 -22.64 -7.72 10.36
CA ARG A 85 -24.08 -8.07 10.39
C ARG A 85 -24.48 -8.86 11.64
N LEU A 86 -23.55 -9.53 12.29
CA LEU A 86 -23.75 -10.26 13.54
C LEU A 86 -23.58 -9.35 14.77
N ALA A 87 -22.63 -8.41 14.73
CA ALA A 87 -22.34 -7.46 15.82
C ALA A 87 -23.36 -6.30 15.95
N ARG A 88 -24.61 -6.48 15.52
CA ARG A 88 -25.64 -5.42 15.54
C ARG A 88 -25.79 -4.83 16.94
N GLY A 89 -25.59 -3.51 17.07
CA GLY A 89 -25.83 -2.77 18.32
C GLY A 89 -24.65 -1.93 18.80
N LEU A 90 -23.45 -2.12 18.26
CA LEU A 90 -22.32 -1.22 18.53
C LEU A 90 -22.44 0.01 17.62
N ALA A 91 -23.12 1.04 18.11
CA ALA A 91 -23.13 2.34 17.45
C ALA A 91 -21.72 2.94 17.54
N SER A 92 -21.02 3.03 16.40
CA SER A 92 -19.85 3.90 16.32
C SER A 92 -20.32 5.35 16.31
N PRO A 93 -19.77 6.22 17.18
CA PRO A 93 -20.00 7.65 17.08
C PRO A 93 -19.71 8.13 15.66
N ALA A 94 -20.53 9.03 15.14
CA ALA A 94 -20.23 9.70 13.88
C ALA A 94 -19.08 10.69 14.11
N ASP A 95 -18.15 10.75 13.17
CA ASP A 95 -17.04 11.71 13.26
C ASP A 95 -17.55 13.15 13.14
N THR A 96 -16.79 14.07 13.73
CA THR A 96 -17.03 15.50 13.50
C THR A 96 -16.58 15.87 12.08
N PRO A 97 -17.45 16.46 11.23
CA PRO A 97 -17.10 16.77 9.85
C PRO A 97 -15.84 17.63 9.71
N HIS A 98 -15.62 18.53 10.66
CA HIS A 98 -14.45 19.39 10.72
C HIS A 98 -13.14 18.60 10.84
N LEU A 99 -13.07 17.60 11.73
CA LEU A 99 -11.88 16.75 11.87
C LEU A 99 -11.58 15.99 10.58
N VAL A 100 -12.63 15.48 9.92
CA VAL A 100 -12.51 14.74 8.65
C VAL A 100 -11.88 15.61 7.58
N TRP A 101 -12.41 16.82 7.35
CA TRP A 101 -11.88 17.71 6.30
C TRP A 101 -10.43 18.12 6.54
N TRP A 102 -10.05 18.42 7.78
CA TRP A 102 -8.65 18.72 8.10
C TRP A 102 -7.73 17.52 7.94
N THR A 103 -8.19 16.33 8.31
CA THR A 103 -7.42 15.09 8.12
C THR A 103 -7.21 14.80 6.64
N VAL A 104 -8.28 14.86 5.84
CA VAL A 104 -8.21 14.66 4.38
C VAL A 104 -7.32 15.71 3.72
N GLY A 105 -7.49 16.98 4.07
CA GLY A 105 -6.66 18.07 3.55
C GLY A 105 -5.18 17.87 3.87
N ALA A 106 -4.85 17.53 5.13
CA ALA A 106 -3.47 17.31 5.55
C ALA A 106 -2.85 16.08 4.87
N LEU A 107 -3.59 14.97 4.73
CA LEU A 107 -3.12 13.79 4.01
C LEU A 107 -2.93 14.07 2.52
N ALA A 108 -3.82 14.84 1.89
CA ALA A 108 -3.66 15.26 0.50
C ALA A 108 -2.43 16.15 0.32
N THR A 109 -2.18 17.08 1.26
CA THR A 109 -0.96 17.89 1.27
C THR A 109 0.29 17.03 1.44
N ALA A 110 0.30 16.11 2.41
CA ALA A 110 1.41 15.19 2.62
C ALA A 110 1.68 14.34 1.36
N PHE A 111 0.62 13.81 0.74
CA PHE A 111 0.73 13.04 -0.49
C PHE A 111 1.42 13.84 -1.61
N VAL A 112 0.99 15.08 -1.85
CA VAL A 112 1.58 15.94 -2.88
C VAL A 112 3.02 16.31 -2.57
N VAL A 113 3.29 16.75 -1.33
CA VAL A 113 4.63 17.22 -0.93
C VAL A 113 5.65 16.08 -0.95
N ILE A 114 5.32 14.92 -0.34
CA ILE A 114 6.22 13.76 -0.30
C ILE A 114 6.44 13.21 -1.72
N SER A 115 5.38 13.13 -2.53
CA SER A 115 5.53 12.70 -3.93
C SER A 115 6.44 13.64 -4.72
N ALA A 116 6.24 14.95 -4.62
CA ALA A 116 7.08 15.94 -5.30
C ALA A 116 8.54 15.87 -4.82
N GLN A 117 8.76 15.70 -3.52
CA GLN A 117 10.10 15.57 -2.94
C GLN A 117 10.82 14.32 -3.45
N LEU A 118 10.14 13.17 -3.51
CA LEU A 118 10.73 11.93 -3.99
C LEU A 118 10.93 11.94 -5.52
N VAL A 119 9.99 12.50 -6.28
CA VAL A 119 10.16 12.73 -7.73
C VAL A 119 11.42 13.58 -7.99
N TRP A 120 11.58 14.66 -7.23
CA TRP A 120 12.76 15.52 -7.33
C TRP A 120 14.05 14.79 -6.92
N ALA A 121 14.01 14.04 -5.81
CA ALA A 121 15.17 13.31 -5.31
C ALA A 121 15.60 12.15 -6.22
N PHE A 122 14.65 11.46 -6.87
CA PHE A 122 14.94 10.38 -7.81
C PHE A 122 15.42 10.93 -9.15
N ALA A 123 14.99 12.15 -9.51
CA ALA A 123 15.24 12.86 -10.77
C ALA A 123 14.65 12.18 -12.02
N ASP A 124 14.84 10.87 -12.17
CA ASP A 124 14.34 10.03 -13.24
C ASP A 124 13.64 8.80 -12.65
N PRO A 125 12.50 8.35 -13.20
CA PRO A 125 11.79 7.18 -12.70
C PRO A 125 12.60 5.88 -12.80
N ASP A 126 13.61 5.78 -13.67
CA ASP A 126 14.51 4.62 -13.78
C ASP A 126 15.72 4.70 -12.83
N ASN A 127 15.95 5.81 -12.15
CA ASN A 127 17.10 5.94 -11.25
C ASN A 127 16.94 5.07 -10.01
N ILE A 128 17.85 4.11 -9.84
CA ILE A 128 17.89 3.25 -8.66
C ILE A 128 18.84 3.83 -7.60
N ALA A 129 18.50 3.64 -6.32
CA ALA A 129 19.42 3.94 -5.24
C ALA A 129 20.65 3.01 -5.32
N GLN A 130 21.86 3.57 -5.41
CA GLN A 130 23.10 2.79 -5.46
C GLN A 130 23.60 2.48 -4.06
N ARG A 131 22.82 1.69 -3.31
CA ARG A 131 23.15 1.21 -1.96
C ARG A 131 23.33 -0.31 -1.94
N PHE A 132 24.02 -0.81 -0.92
CA PHE A 132 24.46 -2.21 -0.84
C PHE A 132 23.31 -3.22 -0.82
N ASP A 133 22.17 -2.86 -0.21
CA ASP A 133 20.97 -3.67 -0.08
C ASP A 133 20.08 -3.63 -1.33
N ASN A 134 20.13 -2.51 -2.06
CA ASN A 134 19.20 -2.27 -3.17
C ASN A 134 19.36 -3.28 -4.30
N ILE A 135 20.56 -3.80 -4.54
CA ILE A 135 20.79 -4.83 -5.56
C ILE A 135 20.05 -6.14 -5.25
N VAL A 136 20.00 -6.54 -3.97
CA VAL A 136 19.27 -7.72 -3.54
C VAL A 136 17.77 -7.50 -3.79
N HIS A 137 17.24 -6.38 -3.32
CA HIS A 137 15.82 -6.04 -3.47
C HIS A 137 15.35 -5.96 -4.92
N LEU A 138 16.09 -5.29 -5.81
CA LEU A 138 15.73 -5.24 -7.23
C LEU A 138 15.78 -6.63 -7.89
N ASN A 139 16.79 -7.44 -7.56
CA ASN A 139 16.87 -8.81 -8.06
C ASN A 139 15.72 -9.67 -7.52
N SER A 140 15.31 -9.51 -6.26
CA SER A 140 14.14 -10.18 -5.70
C SER A 140 12.85 -9.80 -6.41
N VAL A 141 12.65 -8.51 -6.73
CA VAL A 141 11.48 -8.06 -7.52
C VAL A 141 11.53 -8.64 -8.92
N ARG A 142 12.69 -8.59 -9.60
CA ARG A 142 12.88 -9.21 -10.92
C ARG A 142 12.54 -10.70 -10.90
N TYR A 143 13.08 -11.42 -9.93
CA TYR A 143 12.86 -12.85 -9.77
C TYR A 143 11.38 -13.18 -9.52
N ALA A 144 10.68 -12.38 -8.72
CA ALA A 144 9.24 -12.54 -8.49
C ALA A 144 8.41 -12.34 -9.76
N VAL A 145 8.78 -11.39 -10.62
CA VAL A 145 8.15 -11.17 -11.93
C VAL A 145 8.38 -12.36 -12.85
N GLU A 146 9.63 -12.83 -12.97
CA GLU A 146 10.03 -13.93 -13.87
C GLU A 146 9.41 -15.28 -13.46
N THR A 147 9.40 -15.57 -12.16
CA THR A 147 8.82 -16.81 -11.61
C THR A 147 7.32 -16.73 -11.40
N ALA A 148 6.72 -15.55 -11.59
CA ALA A 148 5.33 -15.25 -11.21
C ALA A 148 5.00 -15.68 -9.78
N ASN A 149 5.91 -15.39 -8.83
CA ASN A 149 5.78 -15.75 -7.42
C ASN A 149 6.40 -14.67 -6.53
N ALA A 150 5.57 -13.90 -5.82
CA ALA A 150 6.03 -12.90 -4.86
C ALA A 150 5.92 -13.35 -3.39
N SER A 151 5.79 -14.66 -3.14
CA SER A 151 5.72 -15.18 -1.76
C SER A 151 6.98 -14.87 -0.98
N ALA A 152 6.84 -14.70 0.34
CA ALA A 152 7.96 -14.45 1.23
C ALA A 152 9.07 -15.51 1.19
N PHE A 153 8.73 -16.76 0.82
CA PHE A 153 9.69 -17.84 0.61
C PHE A 153 10.45 -17.69 -0.71
N ASN A 154 9.75 -17.28 -1.79
CA ASN A 154 10.39 -17.03 -3.08
C ASN A 154 11.31 -15.80 -3.04
N ILE A 155 10.90 -14.75 -2.31
CA ILE A 155 11.76 -13.60 -2.04
C ILE A 155 12.96 -14.02 -1.20
N GLY A 156 12.74 -14.79 -0.12
CA GLY A 156 13.81 -15.32 0.71
C GLY A 156 14.87 -16.09 -0.10
N ALA A 157 14.44 -16.94 -1.04
CA ALA A 157 15.33 -17.74 -1.90
C ALA A 157 16.31 -16.92 -2.78
N THR A 158 16.08 -15.61 -2.93
CA THR A 158 17.02 -14.69 -3.61
C THR A 158 18.09 -14.12 -2.68
N SER A 159 18.11 -14.58 -1.43
CA SER A 159 19.02 -14.19 -0.35
C SER A 159 19.42 -15.43 0.45
N ASP A 160 20.30 -15.27 1.44
CA ASP A 160 20.76 -16.38 2.29
C ASP A 160 19.76 -16.78 3.40
N ILE A 161 18.47 -16.46 3.25
CA ILE A 161 17.42 -16.74 4.24
C ILE A 161 16.19 -17.40 3.62
N ALA A 162 15.60 -18.38 4.31
CA ALA A 162 14.44 -19.12 3.76
C ALA A 162 13.14 -18.30 3.67
N PHE A 163 13.07 -17.15 4.34
CA PHE A 163 11.90 -16.29 4.41
C PHE A 163 12.32 -14.82 4.52
N TYR A 164 11.72 -13.97 3.68
CA TYR A 164 11.92 -12.52 3.75
C TYR A 164 10.55 -11.80 3.69
N PRO A 165 10.25 -10.82 4.56
CA PRO A 165 9.01 -10.04 4.51
C PRO A 165 8.73 -9.45 3.11
N ASN A 166 7.63 -9.87 2.50
CA ASN A 166 7.41 -9.65 1.07
C ASN A 166 6.52 -8.46 0.71
N ALA A 167 5.90 -7.77 1.66
CA ALA A 167 4.86 -6.76 1.35
C ALA A 167 5.30 -5.73 0.30
N TRP A 168 6.51 -5.17 0.45
CA TRP A 168 7.08 -4.23 -0.50
C TRP A 168 7.41 -4.89 -1.86
N HIS A 169 8.05 -6.07 -1.85
CA HIS A 169 8.38 -6.82 -3.06
C HIS A 169 7.14 -7.23 -3.85
N ALA A 170 6.08 -7.63 -3.14
CA ALA A 170 4.79 -8.01 -3.70
C ALA A 170 4.10 -6.80 -4.34
N LEU A 171 4.13 -5.63 -3.71
CA LEU A 171 3.62 -4.39 -4.31
C LEU A 171 4.41 -4.01 -5.57
N ALA A 172 5.73 -3.94 -5.50
CA ALA A 172 6.58 -3.53 -6.63
C ALA A 172 6.46 -4.51 -7.82
N SER A 173 6.51 -5.82 -7.55
CA SER A 173 6.31 -6.83 -8.59
C SER A 173 4.89 -6.82 -9.16
N LEU A 174 3.85 -6.57 -8.34
CA LEU A 174 2.48 -6.44 -8.81
C LEU A 174 2.32 -5.26 -9.77
N VAL A 175 2.95 -4.12 -9.48
CA VAL A 175 3.00 -2.97 -10.39
C VAL A 175 3.64 -3.37 -11.71
N SER A 176 4.84 -3.96 -11.68
CA SER A 176 5.57 -4.38 -12.89
C SER A 176 4.78 -5.40 -13.73
N VAL A 177 4.20 -6.43 -13.11
CA VAL A 177 3.37 -7.45 -13.81
C VAL A 177 2.12 -6.82 -14.41
N THR A 178 1.51 -5.83 -13.77
CA THR A 178 0.25 -5.23 -14.21
C THR A 178 0.46 -4.22 -15.35
N THR A 179 1.55 -3.47 -15.33
CA THR A 179 1.78 -2.36 -16.29
C THR A 179 2.87 -2.65 -17.31
N SER A 180 3.61 -3.75 -17.18
CA SER A 180 4.85 -4.03 -17.92
C SER A 180 5.96 -3.00 -17.67
N ALA A 181 5.87 -2.18 -16.62
CA ALA A 181 6.93 -1.25 -16.26
C ALA A 181 8.21 -1.99 -15.85
N THR A 182 9.37 -1.37 -16.11
CA THR A 182 10.67 -1.87 -15.66
C THR A 182 10.69 -2.01 -14.14
N VAL A 183 11.55 -2.89 -13.62
CA VAL A 183 11.72 -3.06 -12.16
C VAL A 183 12.13 -1.75 -11.47
N PRO A 184 13.07 -0.95 -12.00
CA PRO A 184 13.38 0.37 -11.46
C PRO A 184 12.16 1.29 -11.32
N VAL A 185 11.37 1.47 -12.39
CA VAL A 185 10.16 2.31 -12.35
C VAL A 185 9.16 1.77 -11.32
N ALA A 186 8.88 0.47 -11.35
CA ALA A 186 7.93 -0.16 -10.45
C ALA A 186 8.32 -0.01 -8.96
N VAL A 187 9.61 -0.16 -8.66
CA VAL A 187 10.16 0.07 -7.32
C VAL A 187 10.02 1.53 -6.90
N ASN A 188 10.39 2.47 -7.76
CA ASN A 188 10.33 3.90 -7.44
C ASN A 188 8.90 4.38 -7.21
N VAL A 189 7.95 4.02 -8.07
CA VAL A 189 6.55 4.42 -7.86
C VAL A 189 5.93 3.72 -6.64
N ALA A 190 6.34 2.49 -6.31
CA ALA A 190 5.93 1.82 -5.09
C ALA A 190 6.48 2.55 -3.84
N ASN A 191 7.75 2.98 -3.88
CA ASN A 191 8.35 3.78 -2.81
C ASN A 191 7.61 5.10 -2.61
N ILE A 192 7.27 5.80 -3.71
CA ILE A 192 6.48 7.03 -3.64
C ILE A 192 5.10 6.74 -3.03
N ALA A 193 4.38 5.73 -3.53
CA ALA A 193 3.05 5.40 -3.03
C ALA A 193 3.07 4.99 -1.53
N VAL A 194 4.04 4.19 -1.10
CA VAL A 194 4.20 3.81 0.32
C VAL A 194 4.49 5.04 1.17
N SER A 195 5.42 5.89 0.75
CA SER A 195 5.85 7.06 1.52
C SER A 195 4.81 8.18 1.56
N ALA A 196 4.06 8.37 0.47
CA ALA A 196 3.11 9.47 0.33
C ALA A 196 1.68 9.10 0.80
N LEU A 197 1.35 7.80 0.87
CA LEU A 197 0.01 7.34 1.22
C LEU A 197 0.00 6.46 2.47
N LEU A 198 0.75 5.35 2.46
CA LEU A 198 0.69 4.36 3.53
C LEU A 198 1.29 4.92 4.83
N TRP A 199 2.42 5.60 4.73
CA TRP A 199 3.10 6.17 5.87
C TRP A 199 2.31 7.29 6.57
N PRO A 200 1.86 8.37 5.90
CA PRO A 200 1.14 9.46 6.56
C PRO A 200 -0.20 9.01 7.15
N ALA A 201 -0.92 8.12 6.46
CA ALA A 201 -2.17 7.55 6.97
C ALA A 201 -1.94 6.75 8.26
N SER A 202 -0.88 5.92 8.29
CA SER A 202 -0.52 5.10 9.47
C SER A 202 -0.09 5.98 10.65
N VAL A 203 0.77 6.97 10.42
CA VAL A 203 1.22 7.93 11.46
C VAL A 203 0.05 8.73 12.01
N THR A 204 -0.85 9.21 11.14
CA THR A 204 -2.05 9.95 11.54
C THR A 204 -3.02 9.07 12.33
N GLY A 205 -3.25 7.83 11.91
CA GLY A 205 -4.09 6.88 12.63
C GLY A 205 -3.55 6.58 14.03
N LEU A 206 -2.23 6.35 14.14
CA LEU A 206 -1.55 6.15 15.40
C LEU A 206 -1.64 7.39 16.30
N ALA A 207 -1.37 8.58 15.78
CA ALA A 207 -1.42 9.84 16.53
C ALA A 207 -2.83 10.13 17.06
N LEU A 208 -3.87 9.96 16.24
CA LEU A 208 -5.27 10.12 16.66
C LEU A 208 -5.72 9.07 17.68
N THR A 209 -5.02 7.93 17.77
CA THR A 209 -5.26 6.89 18.76
C THR A 209 -4.57 7.23 20.09
N LEU A 210 -3.34 7.73 20.06
CA LEU A 210 -2.53 8.00 21.25
C LEU A 210 -2.78 9.38 21.87
N ALA A 211 -2.95 10.41 21.03
CA ALA A 211 -3.04 11.82 21.44
C ALA A 211 -4.45 12.42 21.33
N GLY A 212 -5.42 11.62 20.88
CA GLY A 212 -6.84 11.99 20.84
C GLY A 212 -7.31 12.64 19.54
N GLU A 213 -8.64 12.77 19.40
CA GLU A 213 -9.32 13.12 18.15
C GLU A 213 -9.40 14.63 17.89
N ARG A 214 -8.25 15.26 17.63
CA ARG A 214 -8.17 16.72 17.42
C ARG A 214 -7.59 17.04 16.04
N ALA A 215 -8.13 18.06 15.39
CA ALA A 215 -7.64 18.50 14.08
C ALA A 215 -6.15 18.85 14.12
N ALA A 216 -5.68 19.51 15.20
CA ALA A 216 -4.27 19.80 15.40
C ALA A 216 -3.41 18.52 15.41
N VAL A 217 -3.87 17.44 16.06
CA VAL A 217 -3.15 16.16 16.09
C VAL A 217 -3.10 15.54 14.69
N ALA A 218 -4.25 15.49 14.00
CA ALA A 218 -4.31 14.94 12.64
C ALA A 218 -3.39 15.70 11.66
N VAL A 219 -3.48 17.03 11.67
CA VAL A 219 -2.72 17.90 10.76
C VAL A 219 -1.23 17.80 11.08
N SER A 220 -0.82 17.91 12.35
CA SER A 220 0.59 17.78 12.72
C SER A 220 1.15 16.40 12.37
N ALA A 221 0.39 15.32 12.61
CA ALA A 221 0.84 13.97 12.30
C ALA A 221 1.01 13.73 10.80
N ALA A 222 0.08 14.20 9.97
CA ALA A 222 0.17 14.05 8.52
C ALA A 222 1.24 14.93 7.88
N VAL A 223 1.43 16.17 8.38
CA VAL A 223 2.39 17.12 7.79
C VAL A 223 3.83 16.81 8.22
N LEU A 224 4.03 16.24 9.41
CA LEU A 224 5.36 15.90 9.95
C LEU A 224 5.78 14.45 9.69
N SER A 225 4.91 13.63 9.08
CA SER A 225 5.25 12.26 8.68
C SER A 225 6.26 12.24 7.56
#